data_AF-A0A9X8H5X5-F1
#
_entry.id   AF-A0A9X8H5X5-F1
#
_cell.length_a   1.000
_cell.length_b   1.000
_cell.length_c   1.000
_cell.angle_alpha   90.00
_cell.angle_beta   90.00
_cell.angle_gamma   90.00
#
_symmetry.space_group_name_H-M   'P 1'
#
loop_
_entity.id
_entity.type
_entity.pdbx_description
1 polymer ?
#
loop_
_entity_poly.entity_id
_entity_poly.type
_entity_poly.pdbx_seq_one_letter_code
_entity_poly.pdbx_strand_id
1 'polypeptide(L)'
;MVEGQPVYIHPASALFNKNPEWVIYQELVLTTKEYMRNVMAIDPKWLVELAPAFFKKGDPTKLTKQKKAQKIEPLHDRFNPPDSWRLSKRRG
;
A
#
# COMPACT_ATOMS: atom_id res chain seq x y z
N MET A 1 -11.97 -0.52 -11.09
CA MET A 1 -11.17 -1.24 -10.07
C MET A 1 -11.07 -0.32 -8.87
N VAL A 2 -11.55 -0.72 -7.70
CA VAL A 2 -11.68 0.18 -6.54
C VAL A 2 -10.30 0.35 -5.91
N GLU A 3 -9.71 1.54 -6.06
CA GLU A 3 -8.46 1.89 -5.37
C GLU A 3 -8.71 1.91 -3.85
N GLY A 4 -7.88 1.19 -3.09
CA GLY A 4 -7.94 1.20 -1.62
C GLY A 4 -8.76 0.09 -0.96
N GLN A 5 -9.28 -0.88 -1.72
CA GLN A 5 -9.96 -2.04 -1.15
C GLN A 5 -8.93 -3.03 -0.54
N PRO A 6 -9.07 -3.43 0.74
CA PRO A 6 -8.12 -4.34 1.37
C PRO A 6 -8.32 -5.77 0.87
N VAL A 7 -7.30 -6.31 0.21
CA VAL A 7 -7.25 -7.69 -0.28
C VAL A 7 -6.16 -8.49 0.42
N TYR A 8 -6.34 -9.81 0.54
CA TYR A 8 -5.46 -10.69 1.30
C TYR A 8 -4.89 -11.81 0.42
N ILE A 9 -3.69 -12.30 0.75
CA ILE A 9 -3.15 -13.51 0.11
C ILE A 9 -3.92 -14.73 0.65
N HIS A 10 -4.40 -15.59 -0.25
CA HIS A 10 -5.11 -16.81 0.15
C HIS A 10 -4.20 -17.73 0.99
N PRO A 11 -4.68 -18.34 2.10
CA PRO A 11 -3.86 -19.19 2.97
C PRO A 11 -3.18 -20.38 2.29
N ALA A 12 -3.80 -20.92 1.24
CA ALA A 12 -3.22 -22.01 0.44
C ALA A 12 -2.12 -21.57 -0.55
N SER A 13 -1.82 -20.28 -0.66
CA SER A 13 -0.75 -19.79 -1.53
C SER A 13 0.61 -20.07 -0.90
N ALA A 14 1.62 -20.40 -1.73
CA ALA A 14 3.01 -20.53 -1.29
C ALA A 14 3.62 -19.22 -0.72
N LEU A 15 3.02 -18.07 -1.03
CA LEU A 15 3.43 -16.77 -0.53
C LEU A 15 2.76 -16.38 0.80
N PHE A 16 1.93 -17.25 1.36
CA PHE A 16 1.36 -17.05 2.68
C PHE A 16 2.47 -16.92 3.73
N ASN A 17 2.42 -15.88 4.56
CA ASN A 17 3.44 -15.47 5.55
C ASN A 17 4.80 -14.98 5.00
N LYS A 18 4.98 -14.80 3.69
CA LYS A 18 6.20 -14.19 3.13
C LYS A 18 6.13 -12.67 3.04
N ASN A 19 4.93 -12.09 3.11
CA ASN A 19 4.65 -10.65 3.03
C ASN A 19 5.49 -9.89 1.97
N PRO A 20 5.45 -10.32 0.69
CA PRO A 20 6.09 -9.57 -0.39
C PRO A 20 5.48 -8.16 -0.52
N GLU A 21 6.31 -7.18 -0.89
CA GLU A 21 5.87 -5.79 -1.08
C GLU A 21 4.97 -5.62 -2.32
N TRP A 22 5.30 -6.32 -3.40
CA TRP A 22 4.59 -6.24 -4.69
C TRP A 22 4.20 -7.64 -5.18
N VAL A 23 2.95 -7.78 -5.62
CA VAL A 23 2.41 -9.03 -6.14
C VAL A 23 1.50 -8.83 -7.34
N ILE A 24 1.45 -9.84 -8.21
CA ILE A 24 0.40 -10.02 -9.23
C ILE A 24 -0.43 -11.23 -8.83
N TYR A 25 -1.73 -11.18 -9.12
CA TYR A 25 -2.67 -12.28 -8.90
C TYR A 25 -3.43 -12.61 -10.18
N GLN A 26 -3.83 -13.88 -10.34
CA GLN A 26 -4.65 -14.31 -11.48
C GLN A 26 -6.14 -14.11 -11.22
N GLU A 27 -6.59 -14.40 -9.99
CA GLU A 27 -8.01 -14.38 -9.63
C GLU A 27 -8.20 -13.73 -8.27
N LEU A 28 -9.32 -13.03 -8.13
CA LEU A 28 -9.79 -12.46 -6.86
C LEU A 28 -11.11 -13.14 -6.49
N VAL A 29 -11.14 -13.79 -5.33
CA VAL A 29 -12.32 -14.53 -4.86
C VAL A 29 -12.84 -13.87 -3.59
N LEU A 30 -14.11 -13.43 -3.63
CA LEU A 30 -14.82 -12.90 -2.48
C LEU A 30 -15.45 -14.05 -1.69
N THR A 31 -15.03 -14.21 -0.42
CA THR A 31 -15.66 -15.13 0.54
C THR A 31 -16.02 -14.37 1.81
N THR A 32 -15.40 -14.65 2.95
CA THR A 32 -15.48 -13.80 4.17
C THR A 32 -14.61 -12.56 4.05
N LYS A 33 -13.48 -12.69 3.35
CA LYS A 33 -12.60 -11.60 2.92
C LYS A 33 -12.28 -11.81 1.45
N GLU A 34 -11.75 -10.79 0.80
CA GLU A 34 -11.26 -10.92 -0.56
C GLU A 34 -9.88 -11.54 -0.57
N TYR A 35 -9.76 -12.67 -1.25
CA TYR A 35 -8.53 -13.43 -1.34
C TYR A 35 -8.00 -13.48 -2.76
N MET A 36 -6.72 -13.16 -2.90
CA MET A 36 -5.96 -13.33 -4.13
C MET A 36 -5.50 -14.79 -4.26
N ARG A 37 -5.79 -15.40 -5.42
CA ARG A 37 -5.34 -16.76 -5.80
C ARG A 37 -4.31 -16.71 -6.93
N ASN A 38 -3.42 -17.71 -6.94
CA ASN A 38 -2.28 -17.81 -7.86
C ASN A 38 -1.44 -16.54 -7.87
N VAL A 39 -0.88 -16.22 -6.69
CA VAL A 39 -0.12 -14.99 -6.45
C VAL A 39 1.36 -15.20 -6.78
N MET A 40 1.99 -14.21 -7.42
CA MET A 40 3.41 -14.16 -7.72
C MET A 40 4.03 -12.87 -7.21
N ALA A 41 5.18 -12.95 -6.54
CA ALA A 41 5.95 -11.78 -6.14
C ALA A 41 6.73 -11.20 -7.33
N ILE A 42 6.78 -9.88 -7.46
CA ILE A 42 7.40 -9.20 -8.60
C ILE A 42 8.29 -8.03 -8.17
N ASP A 43 9.29 -7.67 -8.98
CA ASP A 43 9.91 -6.34 -8.92
C ASP A 43 9.13 -5.38 -9.83
N PRO A 44 8.65 -4.22 -9.34
CA PRO A 44 7.93 -3.25 -10.15
C PRO A 44 8.69 -2.75 -11.39
N LYS A 45 10.04 -2.86 -11.43
CA LYS A 45 10.84 -2.49 -12.60
C LYS A 45 10.49 -3.33 -13.84
N TRP A 46 10.12 -4.60 -13.66
CA TRP A 46 9.79 -5.49 -14.77
C TRP A 46 8.55 -5.04 -15.54
N LEU A 47 7.59 -4.41 -14.85
CA LEU A 47 6.33 -3.96 -15.47
C LEU A 47 6.56 -2.87 -16.51
N VAL A 48 7.55 -2.00 -16.30
CA VAL A 48 7.90 -0.95 -17.26
C VAL A 48 8.46 -1.54 -18.56
N GLU A 49 9.19 -2.66 -18.45
CA GLU A 49 9.82 -3.33 -19.58
C GLU A 49 8.84 -4.27 -20.31
N LEU A 50 8.06 -5.05 -19.56
CA LEU A 50 7.13 -6.06 -20.10
C LEU A 50 5.80 -5.47 -20.57
N ALA A 51 5.36 -4.35 -19.99
CA ALA A 51 4.08 -3.72 -20.29
C ALA A 51 4.19 -2.18 -20.42
N PRO A 52 4.99 -1.67 -21.38
CA PRO A 52 5.24 -0.24 -21.55
C PRO A 52 4.00 0.57 -21.94
N ALA A 53 2.96 -0.08 -22.48
CA ALA A 53 1.68 0.56 -22.78
C ALA A 53 0.90 0.96 -21.52
N PHE A 54 1.11 0.24 -20.41
CA PHE A 54 0.37 0.42 -19.16
C PHE A 54 1.19 1.15 -18.09
N PHE A 55 2.51 0.91 -18.03
CA PHE A 55 3.36 1.41 -16.96
C PHE A 55 4.44 2.36 -17.49
N LYS A 56 4.70 3.44 -16.73
CA LYS A 56 5.73 4.43 -17.03
C LYS A 56 6.55 4.73 -15.77
N LYS A 57 7.84 5.01 -15.95
CA LYS A 57 8.70 5.49 -14.85
C LYS A 57 8.20 6.86 -14.40
N GLY A 58 8.07 7.06 -13.10
CA GLY A 58 7.75 8.36 -12.53
C GLY A 58 8.94 9.32 -12.64
N ASP A 59 8.66 10.61 -12.84
CA ASP A 59 9.67 11.67 -12.79
C ASP A 59 10.29 11.72 -11.37
N PRO A 60 11.61 11.49 -11.20
CA PRO A 60 12.23 11.46 -9.87
C PRO A 60 12.22 12.83 -9.19
N THR A 61 12.09 13.92 -9.97
CA THR A 61 12.05 15.29 -9.47
C THR A 61 10.66 15.74 -9.02
N LYS A 62 9.60 14.99 -9.33
CA LYS A 62 8.22 15.38 -9.04
C LYS A 62 7.57 14.39 -8.07
N LEU A 63 7.06 14.91 -6.97
CA LEU A 63 6.28 14.12 -6.04
C LEU A 63 4.89 13.79 -6.62
N THR A 64 4.48 12.52 -6.57
CA THR A 64 3.13 12.10 -6.99
C THR A 64 2.06 12.78 -6.13
N LYS A 65 0.86 12.99 -6.68
CA LYS A 65 -0.28 13.56 -5.93
C LYS A 65 -0.57 12.76 -4.65
N GLN A 66 -0.47 11.44 -4.73
CA GLN A 66 -0.66 10.54 -3.60
C GLN A 66 0.40 10.75 -2.52
N LYS A 67 1.69 10.81 -2.88
CA LYS A 67 2.76 11.03 -1.89
C LYS A 67 2.73 12.44 -1.30
N LYS A 68 2.22 13.46 -2.03
CA LYS A 68 1.93 14.80 -1.49
C LYS A 68 0.80 14.79 -0.45
N ALA A 69 -0.17 13.90 -0.60
CA ALA A 69 -1.33 13.81 0.30
C ALA A 69 -1.05 12.95 1.54
N GLN A 70 0.06 12.22 1.59
CA GLN A 70 0.44 11.44 2.77
C GLN A 70 0.79 12.37 3.93
N LYS A 71 0.04 12.24 5.02
CA LYS A 71 0.25 12.98 6.27
C LYS A 71 0.90 12.04 7.27
N ILE A 72 2.05 12.44 7.81
CA ILE A 72 2.69 11.73 8.91
C ILE A 72 1.98 12.09 10.22
N GLU A 73 1.72 11.09 11.04
CA GLU A 73 1.24 11.26 12.41
C GLU A 73 2.33 10.75 13.36
N PRO A 74 2.53 11.41 14.50
CA PRO A 74 3.49 10.93 15.48
C PRO A 74 3.05 9.58 16.04
N LEU A 75 4.02 8.82 16.54
CA LEU A 75 3.74 7.57 17.23
C LEU A 75 2.81 7.81 18.42
N HIS A 76 1.89 6.86 18.65
CA HIS A 76 0.96 6.94 19.77
C HIS A 76 1.72 7.02 21.10
N ASP A 77 1.40 8.05 21.89
CA ASP A 77 1.92 8.25 23.24
C ASP A 77 0.79 7.99 24.23
N ARG A 78 0.99 7.02 25.13
CA ARG A 78 -0.02 6.64 26.14
C ARG A 78 -0.14 7.68 27.27
N PHE A 79 0.90 8.46 27.52
CA PHE A 79 0.97 9.38 28.64
C PHE A 79 0.37 10.75 28.33
N ASN A 80 0.32 11.10 27.05
CA ASN A 80 -0.17 12.40 26.60
C ASN A 80 -1.49 12.26 25.85
N PRO A 81 -2.42 13.21 26.02
CA PRO A 81 -3.65 13.23 25.23
C PRO A 81 -3.33 13.42 23.74
N PRO A 82 -4.20 12.92 22.84
CA PRO A 82 -4.05 13.08 21.40
C PRO A 82 -3.82 14.54 21.01
N ASP A 83 -2.99 14.78 20.00
CA ASP A 83 -2.70 16.12 19.45
C ASP A 83 -2.08 17.15 20.42
N SER A 84 -1.69 16.76 21.63
CA SER A 84 -0.99 17.61 22.61
C SER A 84 0.35 18.16 22.09
N TRP A 85 0.97 17.45 21.15
CA TRP A 85 2.17 17.88 20.44
C TRP A 85 1.93 19.08 19.51
N ARG A 86 0.68 19.37 19.12
CA ARG A 86 0.37 20.48 18.22
C ARG A 86 0.61 21.81 18.92
N LEU A 87 1.50 22.63 18.36
CA LEU A 87 1.76 23.99 18.84
C LEU A 87 0.49 24.86 18.94
N SER A 88 -0.50 24.61 18.07
CA SER A 88 -1.79 25.30 18.11
C SER A 88 -2.59 25.06 19.40
N LYS A 89 -2.36 23.94 20.11
CA LYS A 89 -3.00 23.64 21.38
C LYS A 89 -2.33 24.33 22.58
N ARG A 90 -1.11 24.85 22.41
CA ARG A 90 -0.33 25.49 23.49
C ARG A 90 -0.64 26.97 23.69
N ARG A 91 -1.42 27.59 22.80
CA ARG A 91 -1.87 28.99 22.94
C ARG A 91 -3.29 28.98 23.46
N GLY A 92 -3.41 29.04 24.78
CA GLY A 92 -4.63 29.23 25.57
C GLY A 92 -4.22 29.78 26.92
#